data_AF-A0AAV9E976-F1
#
_entry.id   AF-A0AAV9E976-F1
#
_cell.length_a   1.000
_cell.length_b   1.000
_cell.length_c   1.000
_cell.angle_alpha   90.00
_cell.angle_beta   90.00
_cell.angle_gamma   90.00
#
_symmetry.space_group_name_H-M   'P 1'
#
loop_
_entity.id
_entity.type
_entity.pdbx_description
1 polymer ?
#
loop_
_entity_poly.entity_id
_entity_poly.type
_entity_poly.pdbx_seq_one_letter_code
_entity_poly.pdbx_strand_id
1 'polypeptide(L)'
;MASLILLFSNPPSSVSQIPSREPPRHSIPKSDVDILEFPLNLEYLEAEFFLWASLGYGLDKVSPNLTMGGPPPIGLKKANLDPLTRDIDHAPIRISRSRPSQNTVRGFPRPLIDLSAKNFAEIMDKAFCKPLRPPFDPYANSLNFVLASYLIPYVGLTGYVGSNSTSLALTQKGYD
;
A
#
# COMPACT_ATOMS: atom_id res chain seq x y z
N MET A 1 16.20 22.67 -39.97
CA MET A 1 15.12 23.64 -39.71
C MET A 1 14.22 23.68 -40.93
N ALA A 2 13.14 22.91 -40.91
CA ALA A 2 12.14 22.88 -41.98
C ALA A 2 10.76 22.87 -41.31
N SER A 3 10.05 23.98 -41.49
CA SER A 3 8.67 24.19 -41.05
C SER A 3 7.75 23.66 -42.15
N LEU A 4 6.77 22.83 -41.80
CA LEU A 4 5.73 22.38 -42.73
C LEU A 4 4.36 22.75 -42.15
N ILE A 5 3.81 23.82 -42.71
CA ILE A 5 2.40 24.22 -42.58
C ILE A 5 1.60 23.32 -43.51
N LEU A 6 0.61 22.59 -42.98
CA LEU A 6 -0.43 21.93 -43.77
C LEU A 6 -1.78 22.55 -43.44
N LEU A 7 -2.32 23.21 -44.48
CA LEU A 7 -3.69 23.69 -44.61
C LEU A 7 -4.68 22.51 -44.57
N PHE A 8 -5.75 22.63 -43.78
CA PHE A 8 -6.99 21.91 -44.05
C PHE A 8 -8.15 22.91 -44.10
N SER A 9 -8.74 22.96 -45.30
CA SER A 9 -9.97 23.67 -45.64
C SER A 9 -11.17 23.10 -44.88
N ASN A 10 -12.01 23.97 -44.32
CA ASN A 10 -13.34 23.60 -43.83
C ASN A 10 -14.34 23.52 -45.00
N PRO A 11 -15.09 22.42 -45.17
CA PRO A 11 -16.41 22.47 -45.79
C PRO A 11 -17.49 22.72 -44.72
N PRO A 12 -18.59 23.43 -45.03
CA PRO A 12 -19.70 23.57 -44.11
C PRO A 12 -20.52 22.27 -44.14
N SER A 13 -20.72 21.64 -42.99
CA SER A 13 -21.66 20.53 -42.86
C SER A 13 -22.41 20.69 -41.56
N SER A 14 -23.66 21.14 -41.68
CA SER A 14 -24.65 21.13 -40.61
C SER A 14 -24.76 19.72 -40.05
N VAL A 15 -24.31 19.53 -38.81
CA VAL A 15 -24.57 18.31 -38.03
C VAL A 15 -25.17 18.74 -36.70
N SER A 16 -26.36 18.18 -36.47
CA SER A 16 -27.19 18.28 -35.27
C SER A 16 -26.38 18.33 -33.97
N GLN A 17 -26.83 19.15 -33.02
CA GLN A 17 -26.34 19.14 -31.64
C GLN A 17 -26.51 17.73 -31.06
N ILE A 18 -25.44 16.94 -31.03
CA ILE A 18 -25.37 15.72 -30.23
C ILE A 18 -25.13 16.18 -28.79
N PRO A 19 -25.96 15.82 -27.80
CA PRO A 19 -25.68 16.14 -26.41
C PRO A 19 -24.35 15.49 -26.04
N SER A 20 -23.41 16.28 -25.51
CA SER A 20 -22.15 15.76 -24.99
C SER A 20 -22.46 14.75 -23.89
N ARG A 21 -22.37 13.46 -24.22
CA ARG A 21 -22.33 12.38 -23.23
C ARG A 21 -21.01 12.54 -22.50
N GLU A 22 -21.06 13.02 -21.25
CA GLU A 22 -19.97 12.81 -20.31
C GLU A 22 -19.60 11.32 -20.36
N PRO A 23 -18.30 10.95 -20.40
CA PRO A 23 -17.93 9.55 -20.28
C PRO A 23 -18.53 9.04 -18.97
N PRO A 24 -19.16 7.84 -18.96
CA PRO A 24 -19.71 7.30 -17.74
C PRO A 24 -18.59 7.25 -16.72
N ARG A 25 -18.75 7.99 -15.62
CA ARG A 25 -17.92 7.79 -14.43
C ARG A 25 -18.14 6.33 -14.05
N HIS A 26 -17.18 5.48 -14.39
CA HIS A 26 -17.16 4.10 -13.97
C HIS A 26 -16.99 4.12 -12.45
N SER A 27 -18.12 4.18 -11.74
CA SER A 27 -18.15 3.91 -10.32
C SER A 27 -17.79 2.44 -10.17
N ILE A 28 -16.58 2.20 -9.69
CA ILE A 28 -16.10 0.90 -9.28
C ILE A 28 -17.20 0.23 -8.44
N PRO A 29 -17.70 -0.96 -8.83
CA PRO A 29 -18.63 -1.74 -8.02
C PRO A 29 -18.12 -1.83 -6.58
N LYS A 30 -18.99 -1.79 -5.57
CA LYS A 30 -18.55 -1.86 -4.16
C LYS A 30 -17.66 -3.09 -3.87
N SER A 31 -17.85 -4.19 -4.59
CA SER A 31 -16.99 -5.38 -4.54
C SER A 31 -15.54 -5.10 -4.92
N ASP A 32 -15.30 -4.19 -5.85
CA ASP A 32 -13.98 -3.87 -6.38
C ASP A 32 -13.26 -2.83 -5.51
N VAL A 33 -14.00 -2.10 -4.66
CA VAL A 33 -13.48 -1.19 -3.64
C VAL A 33 -12.83 -1.99 -2.51
N ASP A 34 -13.49 -3.07 -2.05
CA ASP A 34 -12.99 -3.96 -1.00
C ASP A 34 -11.73 -4.74 -1.45
N ILE A 35 -11.62 -5.04 -2.75
CA ILE A 35 -10.44 -5.69 -3.35
C ILE A 35 -9.19 -4.80 -3.25
N LEU A 36 -9.34 -3.48 -3.23
CA LEU A 36 -8.23 -2.52 -3.28
C LEU A 36 -7.85 -1.96 -1.91
N GLU A 37 -8.74 -2.00 -0.93
CA GLU A 37 -8.47 -1.52 0.42
C GLU A 37 -7.39 -2.35 1.12
N PHE A 38 -7.45 -3.70 1.02
CA PHE A 38 -6.46 -4.56 1.66
C PHE A 38 -5.04 -4.37 1.10
N PRO A 39 -4.80 -4.42 -0.23
CA PRO A 39 -3.48 -4.15 -0.80
C PRO A 39 -2.94 -2.77 -0.43
N LEU A 40 -3.78 -1.73 -0.42
CA LEU A 40 -3.34 -0.39 -0.06
C LEU A 40 -2.96 -0.27 1.43
N ASN A 41 -3.73 -0.91 2.32
CA ASN A 41 -3.41 -0.97 3.74
C ASN A 41 -2.09 -1.73 4.00
N LEU A 42 -1.82 -2.77 3.21
CA LEU A 42 -0.54 -3.49 3.24
C LEU A 42 0.61 -2.60 2.79
N GLU A 43 0.41 -1.77 1.77
CA GLU A 43 1.41 -0.80 1.33
C GLU A 43 1.72 0.25 2.41
N TYR A 44 0.71 0.74 3.16
CA TYR A 44 0.97 1.61 4.31
C TYR A 44 1.77 0.90 5.41
N LEU A 45 1.39 -0.34 5.75
CA LEU A 45 2.09 -1.15 6.75
C LEU A 45 3.57 -1.32 6.39
N GLU A 46 3.83 -1.70 5.15
CA GLU A 46 5.16 -1.83 4.60
C GLU A 46 5.90 -0.47 4.61
N ALA A 47 5.32 0.57 4.04
CA ALA A 47 5.99 1.86 3.92
C ALA A 47 6.40 2.40 5.31
N GLU A 48 5.49 2.38 6.28
CA GLU A 48 5.78 2.84 7.64
C GLU A 48 6.87 2.02 8.31
N PHE A 49 6.78 0.69 8.29
CA PHE A 49 7.76 -0.17 8.97
C PHE A 49 9.19 0.10 8.48
N PHE A 50 9.39 0.05 7.17
CA PHE A 50 10.73 0.17 6.61
C PHE A 50 11.28 1.60 6.67
N LEU A 51 10.42 2.63 6.48
CA LEU A 51 10.87 4.02 6.62
C LEU A 51 11.32 4.35 8.03
N TRP A 52 10.55 3.91 9.03
CA TRP A 52 10.93 4.11 10.42
C TRP A 52 12.17 3.30 10.77
N ALA A 53 12.23 2.02 10.39
CA ALA A 53 13.37 1.17 10.71
C ALA A 53 14.69 1.73 10.13
N SER A 54 14.69 2.20 8.87
CA SER A 54 15.89 2.72 8.21
C SER A 54 16.21 4.18 8.55
N LEU A 55 15.22 5.07 8.49
CA LEU A 55 15.41 6.53 8.56
C LEU A 55 15.03 7.12 9.92
N GLY A 56 14.13 6.46 10.65
CA GLY A 56 13.59 6.95 11.92
C GLY A 56 12.44 7.94 11.78
N TYR A 57 11.77 7.96 10.62
CA TYR A 57 10.56 8.73 10.36
C TYR A 57 9.75 8.08 9.24
N GLY A 58 8.43 8.31 9.22
CA GLY A 58 7.50 7.64 8.30
C GLY A 58 6.96 8.51 7.16
N LEU A 59 5.80 8.11 6.64
CA LEU A 59 5.14 8.79 5.51
C LEU A 59 4.77 10.24 5.81
N ASP A 60 4.48 10.57 7.07
CA ASP A 60 4.14 11.95 7.47
C ASP A 60 5.25 12.95 7.13
N LYS A 61 6.51 12.50 7.06
CA LYS A 61 7.64 13.33 6.66
C LYS A 61 8.03 13.15 5.20
N VAL A 62 7.96 11.93 4.68
CA VAL A 62 8.43 11.62 3.31
C VAL A 62 7.42 12.05 2.25
N SER A 63 6.14 11.85 2.51
CA SER A 63 5.07 12.16 1.58
C SER A 63 3.72 12.27 2.32
N PRO A 64 3.48 13.38 3.05
CA PRO A 64 2.29 13.56 3.88
C PRO A 64 0.98 13.45 3.08
N ASN A 65 0.99 13.81 1.80
CA ASN A 65 -0.18 13.69 0.93
C ASN A 65 -0.63 12.23 0.74
N LEU A 66 0.28 11.26 0.87
CA LEU A 66 -0.08 9.84 0.73
C LEU A 66 -0.86 9.33 1.93
N THR A 67 -0.74 9.91 3.13
CA THR A 67 -1.48 9.41 4.30
C THR A 67 -2.97 9.76 4.26
N MET A 68 -3.35 10.71 3.39
CA MET A 68 -4.70 11.27 3.24
C MET A 68 -5.35 11.67 4.57
N GLY A 69 -4.54 12.17 5.52
CA GLY A 69 -4.99 12.60 6.85
C GLY A 69 -5.23 11.46 7.85
N GLY A 70 -4.83 10.23 7.53
CA GLY A 70 -4.89 9.09 8.45
C GLY A 70 -3.97 9.25 9.68
N PRO A 71 -4.31 8.64 10.83
CA PRO A 71 -3.56 8.80 12.06
C PRO A 71 -2.13 8.26 11.95
N PRO A 72 -1.17 8.81 12.71
CA PRO A 72 0.20 8.30 12.75
C PRO A 72 0.25 6.89 13.35
N PRO A 73 1.15 6.04 12.87
CA PRO A 73 1.33 4.70 13.40
C PRO A 73 1.97 4.71 14.79
N ILE A 74 1.79 3.63 15.54
CA ILE A 74 2.21 3.50 16.94
C ILE A 74 3.41 2.55 17.05
N GLY A 75 4.31 2.88 17.98
CA GLY A 75 5.34 1.94 18.46
C GLY A 75 6.57 1.77 17.56
N LEU A 76 6.65 2.54 16.48
CA LEU A 76 7.77 2.53 15.55
C LEU A 76 9.04 3.13 16.15
N LYS A 77 10.17 2.57 15.73
CA LYS A 77 11.50 3.03 16.14
C LYS A 77 12.47 2.90 14.97
N LYS A 78 13.54 3.68 15.02
CA LYS A 78 14.70 3.46 14.17
C LYS A 78 15.40 2.17 14.61
N ALA A 79 15.63 1.27 13.67
CA ALA A 79 16.32 0.02 13.93
C ALA A 79 17.83 0.24 14.03
N ASN A 80 18.50 -0.57 14.85
CA ASN A 80 19.95 -0.58 14.94
C ASN A 80 20.55 -1.42 13.81
N LEU A 81 20.64 -0.82 12.62
CA LEU A 81 21.10 -1.49 11.40
C LEU A 81 22.59 -1.27 11.14
N ASP A 82 23.30 -2.35 10.82
CA ASP A 82 24.63 -2.28 10.22
C ASP A 82 24.57 -1.58 8.85
N PRO A 83 25.70 -1.07 8.34
CA PRO A 83 25.73 -0.31 7.08
C PRO A 83 25.18 -1.10 5.88
N LEU A 84 25.50 -2.40 5.76
CA LEU A 84 25.05 -3.21 4.63
C LEU A 84 23.54 -3.40 4.63
N THR A 85 22.96 -3.77 5.77
CA THR A 85 21.50 -3.94 5.89
C THR A 85 20.75 -2.64 5.62
N ARG A 86 21.32 -1.51 6.04
CA ARG A 86 20.75 -0.19 5.78
C ARG A 86 20.80 0.21 4.31
N ASP A 87 21.88 -0.12 3.61
CA ASP A 87 22.05 0.18 2.18
C ASP A 87 21.16 -0.71 1.31
N ILE A 88 20.94 -1.97 1.70
CA ILE A 88 20.03 -2.90 1.01
C ILE A 88 18.55 -2.51 1.22
N ASP A 89 18.21 -1.85 2.33
CA ASP A 89 16.84 -1.41 2.56
C ASP A 89 16.47 -0.23 1.64
N HIS A 90 15.88 -0.56 0.50
CA HIS A 90 15.41 0.38 -0.51
C HIS A 90 14.04 0.98 -0.15
N ALA A 91 13.82 1.39 1.11
CA ALA A 91 12.60 2.06 1.56
C ALA A 91 12.12 3.19 0.60
N PRO A 92 12.99 4.05 0.03
CA PRO A 92 12.60 5.07 -0.94
C PRO A 92 11.99 4.51 -2.24
N ILE A 93 12.50 3.39 -2.75
CA ILE A 93 12.00 2.75 -3.99
C ILE A 93 10.64 2.09 -3.72
N ARG A 94 10.46 1.46 -2.55
CA ARG A 94 9.18 0.86 -2.19
C ARG A 94 8.04 1.90 -2.08
N ILE A 95 8.29 3.09 -1.55
CA ILE A 95 7.31 4.20 -1.53
C ILE A 95 6.89 4.65 -2.93
N SER A 96 7.82 4.65 -3.89
CA SER A 96 7.50 5.09 -5.26
C SER A 96 6.51 4.15 -5.96
N ARG A 97 6.47 2.87 -5.53
CA ARG A 97 5.55 1.85 -6.02
C ARG A 97 4.18 1.93 -5.37
N SER A 98 4.10 2.38 -4.12
CA SER A 98 2.83 2.54 -3.38
C SER A 98 2.06 3.81 -3.73
N ARG A 99 2.18 4.31 -4.97
CA ARG A 99 1.42 5.46 -5.44
C ARG A 99 0.14 4.96 -6.09
N PRO A 100 -1.04 5.18 -5.48
CA PRO A 100 -2.29 4.91 -6.16
C PRO A 100 -2.35 5.81 -7.39
N SER A 101 -2.69 5.24 -8.55
CA SER A 101 -3.13 6.05 -9.69
C SER A 101 -4.41 6.78 -9.26
N GLN A 102 -4.28 8.07 -8.91
CA GLN A 102 -5.41 8.92 -8.50
C GLN A 102 -6.49 9.01 -9.59
N ASN A 103 -6.17 8.64 -10.82
CA ASN A 103 -7.09 8.64 -11.95
C ASN A 103 -7.98 7.39 -12.02
N THR A 104 -7.71 6.35 -11.23
CA THR A 104 -8.40 5.06 -11.38
C THR A 104 -9.24 4.71 -10.15
N VAL A 105 -8.82 5.05 -8.92
CA VAL A 105 -9.50 4.63 -7.69
C VAL A 105 -9.37 5.72 -6.63
N ARG A 106 -10.45 6.00 -5.89
CA ARG A 106 -10.40 6.88 -4.71
C ARG A 106 -9.48 6.24 -3.66
N GLY A 107 -8.38 6.90 -3.31
CA GLY A 107 -7.47 6.41 -2.26
C GLY A 107 -8.15 6.33 -0.89
N PHE A 108 -7.62 5.49 0.00
CA PHE A 108 -8.09 5.35 1.37
C PHE A 108 -7.10 5.99 2.36
N PRO A 109 -7.59 6.64 3.43
CA PRO A 109 -6.72 7.16 4.47
C PRO A 109 -5.93 6.04 5.14
N ARG A 110 -4.67 6.33 5.48
CA ARG A 110 -3.81 5.41 6.24
C ARG A 110 -4.55 4.93 7.49
N PRO A 111 -4.68 3.62 7.74
CA PRO A 111 -5.31 3.12 8.96
C PRO A 111 -4.38 3.34 10.17
N LEU A 112 -4.94 3.18 11.38
CA LEU A 112 -4.08 3.11 12.57
C LEU A 112 -3.32 1.79 12.56
N ILE A 113 -1.99 1.87 12.55
CA ILE A 113 -1.11 0.70 12.46
C ILE A 113 -0.27 0.65 13.73
N ASP A 114 -0.30 -0.50 14.44
CA ASP A 114 0.58 -0.78 15.57
C ASP A 114 1.76 -1.66 15.13
N LEU A 115 2.92 -1.03 15.00
CA LEU A 115 4.19 -1.65 14.65
C LEU A 115 5.14 -1.67 15.86
N SER A 116 4.60 -1.70 17.08
CA SER A 116 5.38 -1.81 18.31
C SER A 116 6.14 -3.14 18.40
N ALA A 117 7.32 -3.10 19.01
CA ALA A 117 8.08 -4.31 19.33
C ALA A 117 7.26 -5.32 20.15
N LYS A 118 6.30 -4.85 20.96
CA LYS A 118 5.36 -5.71 21.69
C LYS A 118 4.49 -6.53 20.74
N ASN A 119 3.89 -5.91 19.72
CA ASN A 119 3.06 -6.61 18.75
C ASN A 119 3.87 -7.66 17.96
N PHE A 120 5.09 -7.32 17.56
CA PHE A 120 6.01 -8.27 16.92
C PHE A 120 6.40 -9.43 17.86
N ALA A 121 6.66 -9.15 19.13
CA ALA A 121 6.92 -10.20 20.11
C ALA A 121 5.73 -11.15 20.25
N GLU A 122 4.49 -10.64 20.35
CA GLU A 122 3.29 -11.47 20.43
C GLU A 122 3.09 -12.36 19.19
N ILE A 123 3.38 -11.84 17.99
CA ILE A 123 3.33 -12.62 16.75
C ILE A 123 4.35 -13.75 16.78
N MET A 124 5.59 -13.46 17.19
CA MET A 124 6.66 -14.46 17.25
C MET A 124 6.40 -15.49 18.34
N ASP A 125 5.92 -15.08 19.52
CA ASP A 125 5.56 -15.98 20.60
C ASP A 125 4.48 -16.98 20.16
N LYS A 126 3.49 -16.52 19.38
CA LYS A 126 2.47 -17.39 18.76
C LYS A 126 3.09 -18.34 17.74
N ALA A 127 3.99 -17.86 16.88
CA ALA A 127 4.66 -18.69 15.88
C ALA A 127 5.52 -19.80 16.50
N PHE A 128 6.14 -19.54 17.66
CA PHE A 128 6.95 -20.50 18.39
C PHE A 128 6.17 -21.29 19.47
N CYS A 129 4.87 -21.03 19.61
CA CYS A 129 4.01 -21.59 20.66
C CYS A 129 4.56 -21.43 22.09
N LYS A 130 5.38 -20.39 22.34
CA LYS A 130 5.96 -20.07 23.64
C LYS A 130 6.50 -18.65 23.67
N PRO A 131 6.58 -18.00 24.85
CA PRO A 131 7.22 -16.70 24.97
C PRO A 131 8.73 -16.79 24.73
N LEU A 132 9.25 -15.97 23.82
CA LEU A 132 10.68 -15.82 23.57
C LEU A 132 11.33 -15.00 24.68
N ARG A 133 12.58 -15.35 25.03
CA ARG A 133 13.38 -14.63 26.03
C ARG A 133 14.79 -14.37 25.47
N PRO A 134 15.16 -13.10 25.21
CA PRO A 134 14.32 -11.89 25.31
C PRO A 134 13.15 -11.89 24.31
N PRO A 135 12.11 -11.06 24.53
CA PRO A 135 11.04 -10.86 23.55
C PRO A 135 11.60 -10.43 22.20
N PHE A 136 10.97 -10.86 21.10
CA PHE A 136 11.42 -10.47 19.77
C PHE A 136 11.19 -8.97 19.54
N ASP A 137 12.26 -8.25 19.22
CA ASP A 137 12.22 -6.82 18.90
C ASP A 137 12.77 -6.61 17.47
N PRO A 138 11.94 -6.19 16.51
CA PRO A 138 12.36 -6.00 15.12
C PRO A 138 13.37 -4.86 14.94
N TYR A 139 13.51 -3.96 15.93
CA TYR A 139 14.37 -2.79 15.87
C TYR A 139 15.74 -3.01 16.54
N ALA A 140 15.92 -4.14 17.23
CA ALA A 140 17.10 -4.37 18.09
C ALA A 140 18.41 -4.53 17.31
N ASN A 141 18.38 -5.15 16.13
CA ASN A 141 19.55 -5.38 15.29
C ASN A 141 19.11 -5.76 13.85
N SER A 142 20.08 -5.79 12.93
CA SER A 142 19.86 -6.15 11.53
C SER A 142 19.21 -7.51 11.31
N LEU A 143 19.59 -8.54 12.09
CA LEU A 143 19.02 -9.88 11.94
C LEU A 143 17.53 -9.87 12.26
N ASN A 144 17.15 -9.26 13.40
CA ASN A 144 15.75 -9.15 13.78
C ASN A 144 14.96 -8.31 12.77
N PHE A 145 15.55 -7.23 12.26
CA PHE A 145 14.91 -6.40 11.23
C PHE A 145 14.63 -7.20 9.96
N VAL A 146 15.62 -7.96 9.45
CA VAL A 146 15.45 -8.79 8.26
C VAL A 146 14.40 -9.88 8.51
N LEU A 147 14.43 -10.56 9.66
CA LEU A 147 13.40 -11.56 10.00
C LEU A 147 11.99 -10.94 10.04
N ALA A 148 11.86 -9.75 10.62
CA ALA A 148 10.59 -9.01 10.63
C ALA A 148 10.15 -8.57 9.23
N SER A 149 11.10 -8.19 8.36
CA SER A 149 10.82 -7.81 6.97
C SER A 149 10.23 -8.95 6.15
N TYR A 150 10.53 -10.21 6.48
CA TYR A 150 9.93 -11.38 5.84
C TYR A 150 8.53 -11.71 6.38
N LEU A 151 8.16 -11.24 7.58
CA LEU A 151 6.83 -11.46 8.15
C LEU A 151 5.75 -10.59 7.48
N ILE A 152 6.11 -9.36 7.09
CA ILE A 152 5.16 -8.39 6.52
C ILE A 152 4.61 -8.83 5.14
N PRO A 153 5.41 -9.35 4.19
CA PRO A 153 4.89 -9.90 2.95
C PRO A 153 4.00 -11.15 3.15
N TYR A 154 4.24 -11.92 4.22
CA TYR A 154 3.45 -13.12 4.51
C TYR A 154 2.00 -12.78 4.87
N VAL A 155 1.76 -11.72 5.65
CA VAL A 155 0.38 -11.23 5.90
C VAL A 155 -0.31 -10.76 4.62
N GLY A 156 0.45 -10.20 3.66
CA GLY A 156 -0.07 -9.85 2.34
C GLY A 156 -0.55 -11.06 1.53
N LEU A 157 0.23 -12.14 1.53
CA LEU A 157 -0.13 -13.38 0.83
C LEU A 157 -1.34 -14.07 1.47
N THR A 158 -1.40 -14.15 2.80
CA THR A 158 -2.54 -14.76 3.50
C THR A 158 -3.81 -13.93 3.38
N GLY A 159 -3.70 -12.60 3.36
CA GLY A 159 -4.85 -11.73 3.14
C GLY A 159 -5.38 -11.79 1.71
N TYR A 160 -4.49 -11.92 0.71
CA TYR A 160 -4.90 -12.14 -0.68
C TYR A 160 -5.71 -13.44 -0.85
N VAL A 161 -5.27 -14.54 -0.23
CA VAL A 161 -6.01 -15.83 -0.26
C VAL A 161 -7.35 -15.72 0.49
N GLY A 162 -7.43 -14.96 1.58
CA GLY A 162 -8.66 -14.67 2.32
C GLY A 162 -9.67 -13.81 1.52
N SER A 163 -9.20 -12.78 0.83
CA SER A 163 -10.05 -11.95 -0.05
C SER A 163 -10.57 -12.74 -1.25
N ASN A 164 -9.75 -13.61 -1.86
CA ASN A 164 -10.19 -14.45 -2.99
C ASN A 164 -11.24 -15.50 -2.60
N SER A 165 -11.13 -16.08 -1.40
CA SER A 165 -12.12 -17.06 -0.91
C SER A 165 -13.46 -16.40 -0.56
N THR A 166 -13.46 -15.13 -0.18
CA THR A 166 -14.69 -14.33 -0.03
C THR A 166 -15.34 -14.03 -1.38
N SER A 167 -14.55 -13.78 -2.43
CA SER A 167 -15.06 -13.58 -3.79
C SER A 167 -15.72 -14.85 -4.36
N LEU A 168 -15.22 -16.04 -4.06
CA LEU A 168 -15.84 -17.32 -4.47
C LEU A 168 -17.18 -17.58 -3.76
N ALA A 169 -17.30 -17.16 -2.49
CA ALA A 169 -18.55 -17.29 -1.73
C ALA A 169 -19.65 -16.34 -2.22
N LEU A 170 -19.28 -15.18 -2.78
CA LEU A 170 -20.23 -14.23 -3.36
C LEU A 170 -20.71 -14.65 -4.76
N THR A 171 -19.92 -15.40 -5.53
CA THR A 171 -20.35 -15.95 -6.83
C THR A 171 -21.36 -17.10 -6.68
N GLN A 172 -21.32 -17.86 -5.58
CA GLN A 172 -22.31 -18.91 -5.30
C GLN A 172 -23.64 -18.39 -4.78
N LYS A 173 -23.72 -17.14 -4.29
CA LYS A 173 -24.95 -16.54 -3.75
C LYS A 173 -25.79 -15.77 -4.80
N GLY A 174 -25.36 -15.76 -6.05
CA GLY A 174 -26.06 -15.12 -7.18
C GLY A 174 -26.79 -16.10 -8.11
N TYR A 175 -26.91 -17.37 -7.73
CA TYR A 175 -27.56 -18.42 -8.51
C TYR A 175 -28.39 -19.33 -7.58
N ASP A 176 -29.37 -18.75 -6.90
CA ASP A 176 -30.53 -19.43 -6.32
C ASP A 176 -31.75 -18.51 -6.45
#